data_AF-A0A975FQ51-F1
#
_entry.id   AF-A0A975FQ51-F1
#
_cell.length_a   1.000
_cell.length_b   1.000
_cell.length_c   1.000
_cell.angle_alpha   90.00
_cell.angle_beta   90.00
_cell.angle_gamma   90.00
#
_symmetry.space_group_name_H-M   'P 1'
#
loop_
_entity.id
_entity.type
_entity.pdbx_description
1 polymer ?
#
loop_
_entity_poly.entity_id
_entity_poly.type
_entity_poly.pdbx_seq_one_letter_code
_entity_poly.pdbx_strand_id
1 'polypeptide(L)'
;MKHIFIFFIFLVFSNNMISQDISGNWNWKYQDKNQTEISLESIGNDTYQGTYCSVFYTGGKIDCSDDETEFCISLSKVSENIFEGSFESPSFNGNGNIRITYSSLNPDSFKLEILSSSGEFYLPNNVFFEQ
;
A
#
# COMPACT_ATOMS: atom_id res chain seq x y z
N MET A 1 -42.75 39.86 -30.65
CA MET A 1 -41.91 39.65 -29.45
C MET A 1 -41.36 38.24 -29.53
N LYS A 2 -40.06 38.10 -29.83
CA LYS A 2 -39.40 36.79 -30.01
C LYS A 2 -38.92 36.31 -28.64
N HIS A 3 -39.53 35.26 -28.11
CA HIS A 3 -39.08 34.60 -26.89
C HIS A 3 -37.83 33.78 -27.22
N ILE A 4 -36.66 34.24 -26.77
CA ILE A 4 -35.42 33.46 -26.80
C ILE A 4 -35.48 32.53 -25.59
N PHE A 5 -35.72 31.25 -25.84
CA PHE A 5 -35.65 30.20 -24.84
C PHE A 5 -34.19 29.78 -24.69
N ILE A 6 -33.51 30.27 -23.66
CA ILE A 6 -32.13 29.87 -23.33
C ILE A 6 -32.22 28.54 -22.57
N PHE A 7 -31.91 27.45 -23.26
CA PHE A 7 -31.78 26.12 -22.66
C PHE A 7 -30.40 26.04 -22.00
N PHE A 8 -30.35 26.20 -20.68
CA PHE A 8 -29.14 26.05 -19.88
C PHE A 8 -28.81 24.55 -19.77
N ILE A 9 -27.91 24.06 -20.63
CA ILE A 9 -27.36 22.70 -20.54
C ILE A 9 -26.40 22.67 -19.35
N PHE A 10 -26.88 22.20 -18.21
CA PHE A 10 -26.06 21.85 -17.06
C PHE A 10 -25.30 20.55 -17.40
N LEU A 11 -24.10 20.69 -17.95
CA LEU A 11 -23.14 19.59 -18.05
C LEU A 11 -22.71 19.21 -16.64
N VAL A 12 -23.38 18.20 -16.09
CA VAL A 12 -22.96 17.54 -14.85
C VAL A 12 -21.72 16.73 -15.21
N PHE A 13 -20.54 17.33 -15.04
CA PHE A 13 -19.29 16.60 -15.04
C PHE A 13 -19.31 15.72 -13.78
N SER A 14 -19.79 14.48 -13.93
CA SER A 14 -19.54 13.43 -12.97
C SER A 14 -18.03 13.19 -12.96
N ASN A 15 -17.34 13.78 -11.98
CA ASN A 15 -16.00 13.38 -11.62
C ASN A 15 -16.10 11.90 -11.20
N ASN A 16 -15.81 10.99 -12.12
CA ASN A 16 -15.48 9.62 -11.76
C ASN A 16 -14.22 9.74 -10.92
N MET A 17 -14.37 9.74 -9.59
CA MET A 17 -13.26 9.55 -8.68
C MET A 17 -12.80 8.12 -8.93
N ILE A 18 -11.81 7.96 -9.80
CA ILE A 18 -11.09 6.70 -9.93
C ILE A 18 -10.44 6.48 -8.57
N SER A 19 -10.98 5.53 -7.82
CA SER A 19 -10.36 5.05 -6.59
C SER A 19 -8.94 4.62 -6.95
N GLN A 20 -7.95 5.24 -6.33
CA GLN A 20 -6.56 4.82 -6.49
C GLN A 20 -6.42 3.43 -5.89
N ASP A 21 -6.01 2.48 -6.72
CA ASP A 21 -5.89 1.08 -6.33
C ASP A 21 -4.41 0.73 -6.13
N ILE A 22 -4.06 0.34 -4.91
CA ILE A 22 -2.72 -0.12 -4.55
C ILE A 22 -2.63 -1.65 -4.46
N SER A 23 -3.71 -2.36 -4.86
CA SER A 23 -3.70 -3.82 -4.90
C SER A 23 -2.63 -4.32 -5.88
N GLY A 24 -2.00 -5.44 -5.55
CA GLY A 24 -0.93 -6.04 -6.34
C GLY A 24 0.22 -6.55 -5.49
N ASN A 25 1.25 -7.05 -6.17
CA ASN A 25 2.49 -7.52 -5.55
C ASN A 25 3.57 -6.48 -5.75
N TRP A 26 4.27 -6.17 -4.67
CA TRP A 26 5.20 -5.05 -4.60
C TRP A 26 6.53 -5.55 -4.07
N ASN A 27 7.60 -5.24 -4.78
CA ASN A 27 8.91 -5.80 -4.54
C ASN A 27 9.91 -4.71 -4.16
N TRP A 28 10.72 -5.00 -3.16
CA TRP A 28 11.90 -4.22 -2.80
C TRP A 28 13.11 -5.12 -2.70
N LYS A 29 14.25 -4.64 -3.21
CA LYS A 29 15.50 -5.37 -3.16
C LYS A 29 16.68 -4.43 -2.90
N TYR A 30 17.61 -4.86 -2.05
CA TYR A 30 18.83 -4.13 -1.76
C TYR A 30 20.07 -5.04 -1.84
N GLN A 31 20.95 -4.74 -2.79
CA GLN A 31 22.27 -5.37 -2.98
C GLN A 31 22.26 -6.92 -2.93
N ASP A 32 21.21 -7.56 -3.46
CA ASP A 32 21.00 -9.02 -3.45
C ASP A 32 20.96 -9.70 -2.07
N LYS A 33 21.02 -8.92 -0.97
CA LYS A 33 21.10 -9.46 0.39
C LYS A 33 19.78 -9.37 1.14
N ASN A 34 19.02 -8.33 0.83
CA ASN A 34 17.74 -8.05 1.46
C ASN A 34 16.70 -7.94 0.35
N GLN A 35 15.57 -8.61 0.55
CA GLN A 35 14.42 -8.55 -0.34
C GLN A 35 13.15 -8.57 0.49
N THR A 36 12.12 -7.91 -0.01
CA THR A 36 10.79 -7.95 0.59
C THR A 36 9.75 -7.90 -0.52
N GLU A 37 8.79 -8.78 -0.42
CA GLU A 37 7.56 -8.76 -1.23
C GLU A 37 6.39 -8.37 -0.32
N ILE A 38 5.50 -7.54 -0.82
CA ILE A 38 4.24 -7.15 -0.19
C ILE A 38 3.11 -7.45 -1.17
N SER A 39 2.12 -8.21 -0.75
CA SER A 39 0.91 -8.47 -1.52
C SER A 39 -0.26 -7.75 -0.88
N LEU A 40 -0.94 -6.88 -1.63
CA LEU A 40 -2.10 -6.11 -1.17
C LEU A 40 -3.34 -6.48 -1.97
N GLU A 41 -4.47 -6.60 -1.28
CA GLU A 41 -5.79 -6.76 -1.88
C GLU A 41 -6.78 -5.74 -1.31
N SER A 42 -7.63 -5.20 -2.19
CA SER A 42 -8.73 -4.32 -1.79
C SER A 42 -9.85 -5.14 -1.16
N ILE A 43 -10.28 -4.73 0.04
CA ILE A 43 -11.49 -5.25 0.70
C ILE A 43 -12.67 -4.27 0.57
N GLY A 44 -12.53 -3.25 -0.30
CA GLY A 44 -13.53 -2.23 -0.58
C GLY A 44 -13.38 -0.96 0.26
N ASN A 45 -14.13 0.10 -0.08
CA ASN A 45 -14.17 1.36 0.66
C ASN A 45 -12.79 2.00 0.94
N ASP A 46 -11.89 1.97 -0.04
CA ASP A 46 -10.51 2.46 0.12
C ASP A 46 -9.72 1.78 1.27
N THR A 47 -10.08 0.54 1.62
CA THR A 47 -9.38 -0.29 2.60
C THR A 47 -8.74 -1.50 1.94
N TYR A 48 -7.59 -1.90 2.48
CA TYR A 48 -6.74 -2.94 1.93
C TYR A 48 -6.22 -3.81 3.06
N GLN A 49 -6.03 -5.08 2.76
CA GLN A 49 -5.29 -6.01 3.61
C GLN A 49 -4.20 -6.67 2.78
N GLY A 50 -3.25 -7.29 3.46
CA GLY A 50 -2.14 -7.90 2.75
C GLY A 50 -1.19 -8.68 3.62
N THR A 51 -0.19 -9.23 2.96
CA THR A 51 0.90 -9.98 3.56
C THR A 51 2.22 -9.34 3.15
N TYR A 52 3.27 -9.63 3.91
CA TYR A 52 4.63 -9.39 3.45
C TYR A 52 5.53 -10.58 3.78
N CYS A 53 6.57 -10.75 2.98
CA CYS A 53 7.63 -11.73 3.21
C CYS A 53 8.98 -11.05 2.99
N SER A 54 9.80 -11.02 4.04
CA SER A 54 11.12 -10.40 4.03
C SER A 54 12.21 -11.45 4.26
N VAL A 55 13.26 -11.38 3.43
CA VAL A 55 14.48 -12.16 3.59
C VAL A 55 15.65 -11.22 3.71
N PHE A 56 16.32 -11.22 4.86
CA PHE A 56 17.45 -10.34 5.18
C PHE A 56 18.71 -11.15 5.45
N TYR A 57 19.87 -10.51 5.22
CA TYR A 57 21.19 -11.08 5.48
C TYR A 57 21.40 -12.43 4.78
N THR A 58 21.00 -12.53 3.51
CA THR A 58 21.17 -13.76 2.70
C THR A 58 20.49 -14.97 3.35
N GLY A 59 19.28 -14.78 3.88
CA GLY A 59 18.50 -15.85 4.53
C GLY A 59 18.78 -16.04 6.01
N GLY A 60 19.66 -15.24 6.62
CA GLY A 60 19.91 -15.28 8.07
C GLY A 60 18.70 -14.85 8.90
N LYS A 61 17.79 -14.06 8.32
CA LYS A 61 16.53 -13.64 8.92
C LYS A 61 15.42 -13.72 7.87
N ILE A 62 14.38 -14.47 8.18
CA ILE A 62 13.21 -14.69 7.31
C ILE A 62 11.98 -14.32 8.14
N ASP A 63 11.24 -13.33 7.67
CA ASP A 63 10.03 -12.82 8.29
C ASP A 63 8.90 -12.96 7.27
N CYS A 64 8.34 -14.16 7.21
CA CYS A 64 7.34 -14.59 6.24
C CYS A 64 6.33 -15.49 6.95
N SER A 65 5.07 -15.41 6.55
CA SER A 65 4.07 -16.39 7.03
C SER A 65 4.27 -17.69 6.28
N ASP A 66 4.11 -18.83 6.97
CA ASP A 66 3.94 -20.13 6.33
C ASP A 66 2.52 -20.30 5.76
N ASP A 67 1.59 -19.40 6.12
CA ASP A 67 0.20 -19.36 5.69
C ASP A 67 -0.10 -18.04 4.96
N GLU A 68 -0.26 -18.12 3.63
CA GLU A 68 -0.58 -16.97 2.76
C GLU A 68 -1.97 -16.38 3.04
N THR A 69 -2.81 -17.02 3.87
CA THR A 69 -4.14 -16.52 4.25
C THR A 69 -4.15 -15.67 5.51
N GLU A 70 -3.02 -15.59 6.24
CA GLU A 70 -2.89 -14.77 7.44
C GLU A 70 -2.43 -13.35 7.07
N PHE A 71 -3.39 -12.43 6.89
CA PHE A 71 -3.09 -11.03 6.61
C PHE A 71 -2.39 -10.36 7.79
N CYS A 72 -1.21 -9.82 7.53
CA CYS A 72 -0.37 -9.14 8.51
C CYS A 72 -0.20 -7.65 8.22
N ILE A 73 -0.83 -7.13 7.15
CA ILE A 73 -0.93 -5.70 6.82
C ILE A 73 -2.40 -5.32 6.72
N SER A 74 -2.75 -4.16 7.29
CA SER A 74 -4.07 -3.53 7.15
C SER A 74 -3.90 -2.05 6.88
N LEU A 75 -4.57 -1.52 5.86
CA LEU A 75 -4.42 -0.15 5.38
C LEU A 75 -5.77 0.48 5.06
N SER A 76 -5.83 1.79 5.21
CA SER A 76 -6.94 2.62 4.78
C SER A 76 -6.41 3.88 4.13
N LYS A 77 -7.09 4.35 3.08
CA LYS A 77 -6.74 5.64 2.46
C LYS A 77 -7.11 6.78 3.39
N VAL A 78 -6.13 7.62 3.69
CA VAL A 78 -6.31 8.80 4.55
C VAL A 78 -6.34 10.10 3.75
N SER A 79 -5.73 10.11 2.57
CA SER A 79 -5.82 11.20 1.61
C SER A 79 -5.49 10.72 0.19
N GLU A 80 -5.53 11.62 -0.78
CA GLU A 80 -5.06 11.32 -2.13
C GLU A 80 -3.61 10.79 -2.10
N ASN A 81 -3.39 9.62 -2.69
CA ASN A 81 -2.13 8.87 -2.76
C ASN A 81 -1.53 8.43 -1.42
N ILE A 82 -2.24 8.59 -0.30
CA ILE A 82 -1.71 8.25 1.04
C ILE A 82 -2.62 7.24 1.71
N PHE A 83 -2.01 6.14 2.13
CA PHE A 83 -2.63 5.05 2.85
C PHE A 83 -1.88 4.83 4.17
N GLU A 84 -2.61 4.61 5.25
CA GLU A 84 -2.04 4.35 6.57
C GLU A 84 -2.75 3.18 7.24
N GLY A 85 -2.02 2.52 8.12
CA GLY A 85 -2.55 1.47 8.95
C GLY A 85 -1.43 0.74 9.67
N SER A 86 -1.59 -0.56 9.87
CA SER A 86 -0.71 -1.36 10.72
C SER A 86 -0.07 -2.52 9.99
N PHE A 87 1.03 -3.00 10.55
CA PHE A 87 1.62 -4.29 10.22
C PHE A 87 1.94 -5.08 11.48
N GLU A 88 1.96 -6.40 11.34
CA GLU A 88 2.46 -7.35 12.32
C GLU A 88 3.49 -8.26 11.63
N SER A 89 4.54 -8.63 12.35
CA SER A 89 5.56 -9.52 11.84
C SER A 89 5.06 -10.96 11.78
N PRO A 90 5.10 -11.62 10.61
CA PRO A 90 4.67 -13.01 10.51
C PRO A 90 5.50 -14.00 11.33
N SER A 91 6.82 -13.78 11.46
CA SER A 91 7.72 -14.75 12.11
C SER A 91 8.31 -14.28 13.44
N PHE A 92 8.13 -13.00 13.79
CA PHE A 92 8.67 -12.40 15.00
C PHE A 92 7.57 -11.67 15.78
N ASN A 93 7.92 -11.05 16.90
CA ASN A 93 6.96 -10.39 17.80
C ASN A 93 6.80 -8.89 17.52
N GLY A 94 7.20 -8.43 16.32
CA GLY A 94 7.17 -7.04 15.93
C GLY A 94 5.83 -6.59 15.38
N ASN A 95 5.51 -5.33 15.58
CA ASN A 95 4.34 -4.67 14.99
C ASN A 95 4.59 -3.17 14.87
N GLY A 96 3.71 -2.49 14.13
CA GLY A 96 3.77 -1.05 14.04
C GLY A 96 2.72 -0.45 13.13
N ASN A 97 2.87 0.86 12.90
CA ASN A 97 2.08 1.61 11.95
C ASN A 97 2.93 1.99 10.75
N ILE A 98 2.35 1.91 9.57
CA ILE A 98 2.99 2.24 8.29
C ILE A 98 2.19 3.27 7.51
N ARG A 99 2.89 3.99 6.65
CA ARG A 99 2.33 4.84 5.60
C ARG A 99 2.84 4.36 4.24
N ILE A 100 1.92 4.19 3.31
CA ILE A 100 2.21 4.03 1.90
C ILE A 100 1.86 5.33 1.18
N THR A 101 2.83 5.87 0.43
CA THR A 101 2.61 6.99 -0.49
C THR A 101 2.76 6.50 -1.92
N TYR A 102 1.64 6.37 -2.63
CA TYR A 102 1.60 5.94 -4.02
C TYR A 102 2.15 7.04 -4.93
N SER A 103 3.00 6.69 -5.89
CA SER A 103 3.59 7.68 -6.78
C SER A 103 2.63 8.05 -7.91
N SER A 104 2.19 9.30 -7.94
CA SER A 104 1.39 9.82 -9.06
C SER A 104 2.20 9.97 -10.36
N LEU A 105 3.53 9.93 -10.28
CA LEU A 105 4.44 10.06 -11.42
C LEU A 105 4.90 8.72 -11.98
N ASN A 106 4.90 7.66 -11.15
CA ASN A 106 5.26 6.30 -11.54
C ASN A 106 4.22 5.34 -10.94
N PRO A 107 3.20 4.93 -11.70
CA PRO A 107 2.12 4.09 -11.17
C PRO A 107 2.62 2.72 -10.67
N ASP A 108 3.79 2.29 -11.11
CA ASP A 108 4.37 1.01 -10.70
C ASP A 108 5.27 1.16 -9.46
N SER A 109 5.09 2.21 -8.65
CA SER A 109 5.87 2.42 -7.43
C SER A 109 5.09 3.09 -6.30
N PHE A 110 5.36 2.63 -5.08
CA PHE A 110 5.03 3.38 -3.87
C PHE A 110 6.22 3.49 -2.92
N LYS A 111 6.15 4.48 -2.02
CA LYS A 111 7.05 4.60 -0.88
C LYS A 111 6.39 4.04 0.38
N LEU A 112 7.09 3.20 1.13
CA LEU A 112 6.67 2.72 2.44
C LEU A 112 7.51 3.35 3.56
N GLU A 113 6.83 3.87 4.59
CA GLU A 113 7.44 4.45 5.79
C GLU A 113 6.87 3.78 7.04
N ILE A 114 7.72 3.41 8.00
CA ILE A 114 7.30 2.95 9.33
C ILE A 114 7.18 4.18 10.23
N LEU A 115 5.97 4.47 10.69
CA LEU A 115 5.65 5.63 11.52
C LEU A 115 5.97 5.39 13.01
N SER A 116 5.70 4.17 13.48
CA SER A 116 5.95 3.73 14.85
C SER A 116 6.05 2.22 14.89
N SER A 117 6.86 1.64 15.77
CA SER A 117 6.96 0.19 15.89
C SER A 117 7.43 -0.27 17.27
N SER A 118 7.22 -1.56 17.52
CA SER A 118 7.74 -2.28 18.68
C SER A 118 8.13 -3.71 18.29
N GLY A 119 8.96 -4.39 19.09
CA GLY A 119 9.39 -5.77 18.83
C GLY A 119 10.41 -5.92 17.69
N GLU A 120 10.65 -7.16 17.26
CA GLU A 120 11.54 -7.51 16.14
C GLU A 120 10.71 -7.77 14.87
N PHE A 121 11.11 -7.21 13.74
CA PHE A 121 10.47 -7.39 12.42
C PHE A 121 11.48 -7.08 11.31
N TYR A 122 11.20 -7.51 10.07
CA TYR A 122 12.08 -7.30 8.91
C TYR A 122 11.41 -6.60 7.72
N LEU A 123 10.30 -5.90 7.93
CA LEU A 123 9.76 -4.94 6.97
C LEU A 123 10.72 -3.72 6.80
N PRO A 124 11.17 -3.38 5.58
CA PRO A 124 12.13 -2.29 5.37
C PRO A 124 11.48 -0.92 5.61
N ASN A 125 12.22 -0.01 6.23
CA ASN A 125 11.73 1.33 6.55
C ASN A 125 12.18 2.37 5.50
N ASN A 126 11.26 3.22 5.07
CA ASN A 126 11.54 4.41 4.25
C ASN A 126 12.19 4.06 2.90
N VAL A 127 11.58 3.11 2.19
CA VAL A 127 12.05 2.60 0.89
C VAL A 127 10.95 2.66 -0.16
N PHE A 128 11.33 2.55 -1.43
CA PHE A 128 10.40 2.41 -2.55
C PHE A 128 10.25 0.94 -2.92
N PHE A 129 9.01 0.53 -3.13
CA PHE A 129 8.66 -0.75 -3.74
C PHE A 129 8.22 -0.52 -5.18
N GLU A 130 8.36 -1.56 -6.00
CA GLU A 130 8.01 -1.57 -7.42
C GLU A 130 7.15 -2.80 -7.75
N GLN A 131 6.18 -2.66 -8.67
CA GLN A 131 5.33 -3.76 -9.14
C GLN A 131 6.03 -4.66 -10.15
#